data_AF-A0A966U094-F1
#
_entry.id   AF-A0A966U094-F1
#
_cell.length_a   1.000
_cell.length_b   1.000
_cell.length_c   1.000
_cell.angle_alpha   90.00
_cell.angle_beta   90.00
_cell.angle_gamma   90.00
#
_symmetry.space_group_name_H-M   'P 1'
#
loop_
_entity.id
_entity.type
_entity.pdbx_description
1 polymer ?
#
loop_
_entity_poly.entity_id
_entity_poly.type
_entity_poly.pdbx_seq_one_letter_code
_entity_poly.pdbx_strand_id
1 'polypeptide(L)'
;LPDLNDDFAKLASEFESLDELKADVRERLSRLKAMEQGAQARDNLLKHLLDTVEIPIPENLVEEEVNSHLEKENRLEDDAHRKEVTEEIQRSVRADFLLDTIVKSEEVQVTEGELTEYLIRTAARYGMSPDQFAKQISEAGQIAALMAEVARTKGLAVVLERVKVTDASGNTVDLSKLTAKPTEETTAE
;
A
#
# COMPACT_ATOMS: atom_id res chain seq x y z
N LEU A 1 13.83 -11.31 -36.86
CA LEU A 1 13.01 -10.16 -36.42
C LEU A 1 13.31 -8.99 -37.35
N PRO A 2 12.38 -8.02 -37.50
CA PRO A 2 12.67 -6.77 -38.20
C PRO A 2 13.79 -6.00 -37.50
N ASP A 3 14.47 -5.11 -38.23
CA ASP A 3 15.47 -4.21 -37.65
C ASP A 3 14.79 -3.16 -36.77
N LEU A 4 15.46 -2.79 -35.67
CA LEU A 4 14.95 -1.79 -34.74
C LEU A 4 15.26 -0.38 -35.29
N ASN A 5 14.34 0.16 -36.09
CA ASN A 5 14.43 1.46 -36.77
C ASN A 5 13.07 2.20 -36.76
N ASP A 6 12.96 3.34 -37.46
CA ASP A 6 11.73 4.13 -37.50
C ASP A 6 10.57 3.39 -38.18
N ASP A 7 10.84 2.57 -39.20
CA ASP A 7 9.82 1.74 -39.85
C ASP A 7 9.23 0.72 -38.86
N PHE A 8 10.07 0.15 -37.99
CA PHE A 8 9.60 -0.69 -36.89
C PHE A 8 8.75 0.09 -35.89
N ALA A 9 9.15 1.30 -35.52
CA ALA A 9 8.37 2.13 -34.58
C ALA A 9 6.97 2.42 -35.12
N LYS A 10 6.87 2.80 -36.41
CA LYS A 10 5.57 3.05 -37.09
C LYS A 10 4.72 1.81 -37.22
N LEU A 11 5.34 0.63 -37.41
CA LEU A 11 4.61 -0.63 -37.55
C LEU A 11 4.11 -1.18 -36.21
N ALA A 12 4.90 -1.02 -35.14
CA ALA A 12 4.66 -1.64 -33.84
C ALA A 12 3.98 -0.70 -32.82
N SER A 13 3.87 0.59 -33.12
CA SER A 13 3.39 1.60 -32.17
C SER A 13 2.75 2.80 -32.86
N GLU A 14 2.30 3.76 -32.07
CA GLU A 14 1.74 5.04 -32.52
C GLU A 14 2.80 6.11 -32.83
N PHE A 15 4.09 5.80 -32.63
CA PHE A 15 5.20 6.75 -32.78
C PHE A 15 5.79 6.76 -34.19
N GLU A 16 6.27 7.94 -34.62
CA GLU A 16 6.83 8.14 -35.96
C GLU A 16 8.32 7.83 -36.03
N SER A 17 8.99 7.72 -34.88
CA SER A 17 10.42 7.38 -34.80
C SER A 17 10.74 6.40 -33.69
N LEU A 18 11.87 5.71 -33.85
CA LEU A 18 12.39 4.81 -32.83
C LEU A 18 12.74 5.56 -31.54
N ASP A 19 13.17 6.82 -31.63
CA ASP A 19 13.54 7.62 -30.48
C ASP A 19 12.32 8.00 -29.63
N GLU A 20 11.19 8.32 -30.26
CA GLU A 20 9.90 8.51 -29.58
C GLU A 20 9.44 7.24 -28.87
N LEU A 21 9.46 6.10 -29.56
CA LEU A 21 9.12 4.80 -28.96
C LEU A 21 10.03 4.47 -27.77
N LYS A 22 11.33 4.70 -27.88
CA LYS A 22 12.28 4.50 -26.76
C LYS A 22 12.02 5.46 -25.61
N ALA A 23 11.62 6.70 -25.88
CA ALA A 23 11.31 7.68 -24.85
C ALA A 23 10.06 7.27 -24.07
N ASP A 24 8.99 6.86 -24.75
CA ASP A 24 7.76 6.36 -24.11
C ASP A 24 8.03 5.09 -23.30
N VAL A 25 8.73 4.10 -23.87
CA VAL A 25 9.09 2.89 -23.12
C VAL A 25 9.91 3.22 -21.89
N ARG A 26 10.88 4.15 -21.99
CA ARG A 26 11.67 4.61 -20.84
C ARG A 26 10.78 5.28 -19.80
N GLU A 27 9.83 6.11 -20.20
CA GLU A 27 8.90 6.75 -19.27
C GLU A 27 8.02 5.71 -18.55
N ARG A 28 7.44 4.76 -19.29
CA ARG A 28 6.63 3.67 -18.74
C ARG A 28 7.42 2.85 -17.71
N LEU A 29 8.63 2.43 -18.07
CA LEU A 29 9.51 1.67 -17.17
C LEU A 29 9.92 2.49 -15.95
N SER A 30 10.18 3.79 -16.12
CA SER A 30 10.54 4.68 -15.00
C SER A 30 9.39 4.83 -14.01
N ARG A 31 8.15 4.96 -14.52
CA ARG A 31 6.94 5.02 -13.69
C ARG A 31 6.70 3.73 -12.92
N LEU A 32 6.84 2.58 -13.60
CA LEU A 32 6.75 1.26 -12.96
C LEU A 32 7.81 1.09 -11.87
N LYS A 33 9.06 1.49 -12.15
CA LYS A 33 10.14 1.38 -11.18
C LYS A 33 9.93 2.30 -9.98
N ALA A 34 9.44 3.52 -10.19
CA ALA A 34 9.11 4.42 -9.11
C ALA A 34 8.02 3.81 -8.20
N MET A 35 6.95 3.26 -8.77
CA MET A 35 5.90 2.59 -7.99
C MET A 35 6.44 1.42 -7.16
N GLU A 36 7.30 0.59 -7.75
CA GLU A 36 7.96 -0.52 -7.04
C GLU A 36 8.84 -0.01 -5.88
N GLN A 37 9.65 1.02 -6.13
CA GLN A 37 10.51 1.62 -5.10
C GLN A 37 9.69 2.28 -3.99
N GLY A 38 8.56 2.93 -4.32
CA GLY A 38 7.65 3.50 -3.33
C GLY A 38 7.03 2.44 -2.43
N ALA A 39 6.59 1.31 -3.00
CA ALA A 39 6.10 0.18 -2.22
C ALA A 39 7.19 -0.38 -1.29
N GLN A 40 8.40 -0.61 -1.81
CA GLN A 40 9.53 -1.09 -1.02
C GLN A 40 9.93 -0.10 0.08
N ALA A 41 9.94 1.20 -0.21
CA ALA A 41 10.27 2.23 0.76
C ALA A 41 9.27 2.28 1.91
N ARG A 42 7.97 2.18 1.60
CA ARG A 42 6.91 2.09 2.61
C ARG A 42 7.06 0.85 3.49
N ASP A 43 7.30 -0.32 2.89
CA ASP A 43 7.45 -1.57 3.63
C ASP A 43 8.70 -1.55 4.51
N ASN A 44 9.80 -0.98 4.01
CA ASN A 44 11.03 -0.77 4.77
C ASN A 44 10.85 0.23 5.92
N LEU A 45 10.09 1.31 5.71
CA LEU A 45 9.76 2.28 6.75
C LEU A 45 8.98 1.62 7.89
N LEU A 46 7.90 0.89 7.56
CA LEU A 46 7.11 0.18 8.56
C LEU A 46 7.97 -0.82 9.36
N LYS A 47 8.79 -1.61 8.66
CA LYS A 47 9.73 -2.52 9.31
C LYS A 47 10.69 -1.77 10.24
N HIS A 48 11.31 -0.70 9.77
CA HIS A 48 12.24 0.08 10.58
C HIS A 48 11.58 0.65 11.84
N LEU A 49 10.35 1.17 11.73
CA LEU A 49 9.60 1.66 12.88
C LEU A 49 9.27 0.53 13.87
N LEU A 50 8.85 -0.64 13.38
CA LEU A 50 8.59 -1.80 14.23
C LEU A 50 9.84 -2.37 14.91
N ASP A 51 11.01 -2.23 14.29
CA ASP A 51 12.28 -2.69 14.87
C ASP A 51 12.87 -1.69 15.87
N THR A 52 12.50 -0.41 15.77
CA THR A 52 13.08 0.67 16.60
C THR A 52 12.17 1.17 17.72
N VAL A 53 10.85 0.98 17.58
CA VAL A 53 9.86 1.45 18.56
C VAL A 53 9.30 0.26 19.34
N GLU A 54 9.45 0.32 20.66
CA GLU A 54 8.78 -0.62 21.56
C GLU A 54 7.29 -0.26 21.65
N ILE A 55 6.43 -1.20 21.27
CA ILE A 55 4.97 -1.02 21.22
C ILE A 55 4.38 -2.07 22.16
N PRO A 56 3.91 -1.69 23.35
CA PRO A 56 3.29 -2.63 24.26
C PRO A 56 1.96 -3.09 23.66
N ILE A 57 1.78 -4.41 23.57
CA ILE A 57 0.54 -5.05 23.12
C ILE A 57 -0.06 -5.86 24.26
N PRO A 58 -1.39 -5.82 24.48
CA PRO A 58 -2.02 -6.65 25.50
C PRO A 58 -1.89 -8.15 25.18
N GLU A 59 -1.35 -8.93 26.10
CA GLU A 59 -1.14 -10.38 25.90
C GLU A 59 -2.47 -11.11 25.66
N ASN A 60 -3.53 -10.73 26.40
CA ASN A 60 -4.86 -11.33 26.24
C ASN A 60 -5.43 -11.12 24.83
N LEU A 61 -5.18 -9.96 24.21
CA LEU A 61 -5.61 -9.71 22.83
C LEU A 61 -4.90 -10.64 21.85
N VAL A 62 -3.59 -10.83 22.04
CA VAL A 62 -2.80 -11.75 21.21
C VAL A 62 -3.31 -13.19 21.38
N GLU A 63 -3.54 -13.63 22.62
CA GLU A 63 -4.04 -14.98 22.91
C GLU A 63 -5.41 -15.24 22.28
N GLU A 64 -6.34 -14.29 22.37
CA GLU A 64 -7.68 -14.37 21.77
C GLU A 64 -7.60 -14.52 20.24
N GLU A 65 -6.78 -13.69 19.58
CA GLU A 65 -6.56 -13.74 18.14
C GLU A 65 -5.88 -15.04 17.70
N VAL A 66 -4.87 -15.52 18.44
CA VAL A 66 -4.19 -16.80 18.17
C VAL A 66 -5.17 -17.96 18.28
N ASN A 67 -5.97 -18.00 19.34
CA ASN A 67 -6.97 -19.04 19.51
C ASN A 67 -8.03 -18.99 18.40
N SER A 68 -8.52 -17.81 18.04
CA SER A 68 -9.48 -17.65 16.93
C SER A 68 -8.91 -18.13 15.60
N HIS A 69 -7.64 -17.85 15.32
CA HIS A 69 -6.95 -18.30 14.12
C HIS A 69 -6.83 -19.83 14.09
N LEU A 70 -6.31 -20.43 15.16
CA LEU A 70 -6.10 -21.88 15.26
C LEU A 70 -7.41 -22.67 15.28
N GLU A 71 -8.48 -22.12 15.85
CA GLU A 71 -9.81 -22.74 15.86
C GLU A 71 -10.38 -22.86 14.44
N LYS A 72 -10.23 -21.83 13.60
CA LYS A 72 -10.65 -21.86 12.18
C LYS A 72 -9.93 -22.95 11.39
N GLU A 73 -8.71 -23.28 11.79
CA GLU A 73 -7.90 -24.35 11.17
C GLU A 73 -8.09 -25.72 11.83
N ASN A 74 -8.81 -25.83 12.95
CA ASN A 74 -8.88 -27.02 13.81
C ASN A 74 -7.50 -27.49 14.31
N ARG A 75 -6.61 -26.55 14.66
CA ARG A 75 -5.20 -26.80 15.07
C ARG A 75 -4.86 -26.24 16.46
N LEU A 76 -5.84 -26.14 17.36
CA LEU A 76 -5.65 -25.56 18.70
C LEU A 76 -4.54 -26.21 19.53
N GLU A 77 -4.33 -27.52 19.35
CA GLU A 77 -3.33 -28.33 20.07
C GLU A 77 -1.96 -28.40 19.37
N ASP A 78 -1.77 -27.67 18.26
CA ASP A 78 -0.51 -27.66 17.51
C ASP A 78 0.43 -26.58 18.05
N ASP A 79 1.28 -26.93 19.02
CA ASP A 79 2.19 -26.00 19.70
C ASP A 79 3.19 -25.32 18.76
N ALA A 80 3.67 -26.03 17.73
CA ALA A 80 4.62 -25.48 16.78
C ALA A 80 3.95 -24.41 15.92
N HIS A 81 2.77 -24.71 15.39
CA HIS A 81 1.97 -23.76 14.62
C HIS A 81 1.48 -22.59 15.46
N ARG A 82 1.08 -22.85 16.72
CA ARG A 82 0.70 -21.79 17.66
C ARG A 82 1.80 -20.76 17.84
N LYS A 83 3.06 -21.18 17.95
CA LYS A 83 4.19 -20.25 18.09
C LYS A 83 4.33 -19.37 16.85
N GLU A 84 4.27 -19.95 15.66
CA GLU A 84 4.35 -19.20 14.39
C GLU A 84 3.21 -18.18 14.26
N VAL A 85 1.97 -18.62 14.53
CA VAL A 85 0.77 -17.76 14.53
C VAL A 85 0.86 -16.66 15.58
N THR A 86 1.43 -16.96 16.75
CA THR A 86 1.64 -15.95 17.81
C THR A 86 2.59 -14.87 17.33
N GLU A 87 3.74 -15.22 16.75
CA GLU A 87 4.71 -14.25 16.23
C GLU A 87 4.11 -13.37 15.12
N GLU A 88 3.30 -13.98 14.23
CA GLU A 88 2.59 -13.26 13.16
C GLU A 88 1.57 -12.25 13.73
N ILE A 89 0.72 -12.70 14.66
CA ILE A 89 -0.33 -11.88 15.27
C ILE A 89 0.29 -10.75 16.09
N GLN A 90 1.32 -11.04 16.90
CA GLN A 90 2.03 -10.00 17.65
C GLN A 90 2.58 -8.93 16.71
N ARG A 91 3.18 -9.33 15.59
CA ARG A 91 3.70 -8.39 14.59
C ARG A 91 2.58 -7.56 13.95
N SER A 92 1.47 -8.19 13.59
CA SER A 92 0.31 -7.53 12.99
C SER A 92 -0.32 -6.52 13.95
N VAL A 93 -0.61 -6.93 15.19
CA VAL A 93 -1.19 -6.06 16.22
C VAL A 93 -0.26 -4.88 16.53
N ARG A 94 1.06 -5.10 16.61
CA ARG A 94 2.02 -3.99 16.77
C ARG A 94 1.97 -3.01 15.60
N ALA A 95 1.90 -3.51 14.37
CA ALA A 95 1.78 -2.66 13.19
C ALA A 95 0.51 -1.82 13.22
N ASP A 96 -0.62 -2.42 13.58
CA ASP A 96 -1.90 -1.73 13.70
C ASP A 96 -1.85 -0.61 14.74
N PHE A 97 -1.34 -0.89 15.94
CA PHE A 97 -1.20 0.11 17.00
C PHE A 97 -0.28 1.27 16.60
N LEU A 98 0.84 0.95 15.94
CA LEU A 98 1.77 1.96 15.42
C LEU A 98 1.08 2.85 14.39
N LEU A 99 0.43 2.25 13.40
CA LEU A 99 -0.21 2.98 12.30
C LEU A 99 -1.40 3.80 12.79
N ASP A 100 -2.20 3.27 13.72
CA ASP A 100 -3.28 4.03 14.36
C ASP A 100 -2.77 5.22 15.16
N THR A 101 -1.60 5.07 15.79
CA THR A 101 -0.93 6.18 16.50
C THR A 101 -0.41 7.23 15.52
N ILE A 102 0.16 6.81 14.39
CA ILE A 102 0.56 7.72 13.31
C ILE A 102 -0.66 8.48 12.78
N VAL A 103 -1.76 7.78 12.46
CA VAL A 103 -3.01 8.37 11.99
C VAL A 103 -3.52 9.44 12.96
N LYS A 104 -3.51 9.15 14.27
CA LYS A 104 -3.94 10.11 15.30
C LYS A 104 -3.00 11.30 15.42
N SER A 105 -1.69 11.06 15.46
CA SER A 105 -0.68 12.11 15.68
C SER A 105 -0.50 13.04 14.49
N GLU A 106 -0.67 12.53 13.28
CA GLU A 106 -0.62 13.29 12.03
C GLU A 106 -2.00 13.85 11.63
N GLU A 107 -3.03 13.64 12.46
CA GLU A 107 -4.42 14.07 12.23
C GLU A 107 -4.93 13.68 10.82
N VAL A 108 -4.62 12.45 10.40
CA VAL A 108 -4.87 11.98 9.04
C VAL A 108 -6.37 11.93 8.76
N GLN A 109 -6.78 12.67 7.74
CA GLN A 109 -8.16 12.67 7.24
C GLN A 109 -8.21 11.93 5.91
N VAL A 110 -9.14 10.97 5.80
CA VAL A 110 -9.42 10.26 4.56
C VAL A 110 -10.48 11.02 3.79
N THR A 111 -10.15 11.39 2.55
CA THR A 111 -11.09 12.01 1.62
C THR A 111 -11.98 10.97 0.95
N GLU A 112 -13.14 11.39 0.45
CA GLU A 112 -14.01 10.51 -0.35
C GLU A 112 -13.29 9.96 -1.58
N GLY A 113 -12.51 10.80 -2.28
CA GLY A 113 -11.73 10.37 -3.44
C GLY A 113 -10.72 9.27 -3.15
N GLU A 114 -9.99 9.36 -2.03
CA GLU A 114 -9.05 8.32 -1.60
C GLU A 114 -9.75 7.01 -1.26
N LEU A 115 -10.91 7.09 -0.60
CA LEU A 115 -11.73 5.91 -0.31
C LEU A 115 -12.25 5.26 -1.60
N THR A 116 -12.74 6.06 -2.55
CA THR A 116 -13.20 5.58 -3.86
C THR A 116 -12.07 4.93 -4.66
N GLU A 117 -10.88 5.53 -4.69
CA GLU A 117 -9.72 4.95 -5.39
C GLU A 117 -9.31 3.61 -4.75
N TYR A 118 -9.26 3.56 -3.41
CA TYR A 118 -8.98 2.34 -2.69
C TYR A 118 -10.01 1.25 -2.99
N LEU A 119 -11.30 1.59 -3.00
CA LEU A 119 -12.40 0.70 -3.35
C LEU A 119 -12.24 0.14 -4.77
N ILE A 120 -12.00 1.00 -5.77
CA ILE A 120 -11.80 0.60 -7.16
C ILE A 120 -10.63 -0.38 -7.29
N ARG A 121 -9.48 -0.03 -6.70
CA ARG A 121 -8.27 -0.86 -6.75
C ARG A 121 -8.48 -2.21 -6.07
N THR A 122 -9.16 -2.23 -4.94
CA THR A 122 -9.41 -3.46 -4.17
C THR A 122 -10.44 -4.34 -4.88
N ALA A 123 -11.56 -3.77 -5.33
CA ALA A 123 -12.58 -4.48 -6.10
C ALA A 123 -12.00 -5.16 -7.35
N ALA A 124 -11.10 -4.47 -8.07
CA ALA A 124 -10.41 -5.04 -9.23
C ALA A 124 -9.56 -6.29 -8.88
N ARG A 125 -8.91 -6.33 -7.71
CA ARG A 125 -8.16 -7.50 -7.24
C ARG A 125 -9.06 -8.70 -6.95
N TYR A 126 -10.29 -8.45 -6.50
CA TYR A 126 -11.31 -9.48 -6.26
C TYR A 126 -12.12 -9.82 -7.53
N GLY A 127 -11.87 -9.17 -8.67
CA GLY A 127 -12.63 -9.37 -9.90
C GLY A 127 -14.08 -8.88 -9.82
N MET A 128 -14.35 -7.88 -8.97
CA MET A 128 -15.68 -7.35 -8.70
C MET A 128 -15.82 -5.90 -9.19
N SER A 129 -17.06 -5.44 -9.39
CA SER A 129 -17.29 -4.00 -9.57
C SER A 129 -17.15 -3.23 -8.24
N PRO A 130 -16.78 -1.94 -8.27
CA PRO A 130 -16.68 -1.13 -7.05
C PRO A 130 -17.97 -1.11 -6.24
N ASP A 131 -19.14 -1.00 -6.90
CA ASP A 131 -20.45 -0.99 -6.23
C ASP A 131 -20.76 -2.31 -5.52
N GLN A 132 -20.46 -3.45 -6.17
CA GLN A 132 -20.67 -4.76 -5.56
C GLN A 132 -19.77 -4.97 -4.34
N PHE A 133 -18.51 -4.55 -4.44
CA PHE A 133 -17.56 -4.64 -3.33
C PHE A 133 -17.97 -3.74 -2.16
N ALA A 134 -18.32 -2.47 -2.43
CA ALA A 134 -18.79 -1.54 -1.41
C ALA A 134 -20.05 -2.07 -0.69
N LYS A 135 -20.98 -2.67 -1.44
CA LYS A 135 -22.16 -3.32 -0.88
C LYS A 135 -21.79 -4.46 0.08
N GLN A 136 -20.88 -5.34 -0.30
CA GLN A 136 -20.44 -6.45 0.57
C GLN A 136 -19.78 -5.96 1.86
N ILE A 137 -18.90 -4.96 1.76
CA ILE A 137 -18.23 -4.35 2.93
C ILE A 137 -19.27 -3.70 3.86
N SER A 138 -20.26 -3.02 3.29
CA SER A 138 -21.37 -2.43 4.03
C SER A 138 -22.24 -3.49 4.74
N GLU A 139 -22.64 -4.54 4.03
CA GLU A 139 -23.43 -5.66 4.58
C GLU A 139 -22.68 -6.41 5.68
N ALA A 140 -21.35 -6.50 5.57
CA ALA A 140 -20.49 -7.07 6.60
C ALA A 140 -20.22 -6.13 7.79
N GLY A 141 -20.69 -4.87 7.74
CA GLY A 141 -20.43 -3.86 8.77
C GLY A 141 -18.96 -3.40 8.83
N GLN A 142 -18.20 -3.61 7.76
CA GLN A 142 -16.74 -3.42 7.73
C GLN A 142 -16.31 -2.05 7.19
N ILE A 143 -17.23 -1.10 6.98
CA ILE A 143 -16.91 0.24 6.47
C ILE A 143 -15.89 0.94 7.37
N ALA A 144 -16.03 0.85 8.70
CA ALA A 144 -15.10 1.47 9.63
C ALA A 144 -13.69 0.89 9.52
N ALA A 145 -13.57 -0.44 9.36
CA ALA A 145 -12.29 -1.11 9.16
C ALA A 145 -11.64 -0.70 7.83
N LEU A 146 -12.44 -0.58 6.76
CA LEU A 146 -11.97 -0.09 5.47
C LEU A 146 -11.44 1.35 5.58
N MET A 147 -12.17 2.24 6.26
CA MET A 147 -11.72 3.62 6.48
C MET A 147 -10.41 3.67 7.28
N ALA A 148 -10.30 2.84 8.33
CA ALA A 148 -9.08 2.73 9.12
C ALA A 148 -7.90 2.26 8.25
N GLU A 149 -8.10 1.27 7.38
CA GLU A 149 -7.07 0.76 6.48
C GLU A 149 -6.56 1.84 5.49
N VAL A 150 -7.48 2.62 4.93
CA VAL A 150 -7.13 3.77 4.07
C VAL A 150 -6.36 4.81 4.87
N ALA A 151 -6.82 5.14 6.08
CA ALA A 151 -6.15 6.10 6.96
C ALA A 151 -4.73 5.64 7.34
N ARG A 152 -4.55 4.38 7.72
CA ARG A 152 -3.24 3.79 8.05
C ARG A 152 -2.28 3.85 6.87
N THR A 153 -2.76 3.47 5.68
CA THR A 153 -1.96 3.57 4.44
C THR A 153 -1.52 5.01 4.18
N LYS A 154 -2.43 5.98 4.33
CA LYS A 154 -2.16 7.41 4.16
C LYS A 154 -1.20 7.94 5.22
N GLY A 155 -1.39 7.58 6.49
CA GLY A 155 -0.53 8.03 7.59
C GLY A 155 0.93 7.61 7.40
N LEU A 156 1.15 6.36 6.98
CA LEU A 156 2.51 5.91 6.66
C LEU A 156 3.12 6.65 5.47
N ALA A 157 2.33 7.01 4.46
CA ALA A 157 2.78 7.80 3.32
C ALA A 157 3.19 9.23 3.75
N VAL A 158 2.40 9.88 4.61
CA VAL A 158 2.73 11.21 5.17
C VAL A 158 4.07 11.18 5.91
N VAL A 159 4.34 10.13 6.69
CA VAL A 159 5.63 9.97 7.37
C VAL A 159 6.76 9.73 6.35
N LEU A 160 6.51 8.89 5.32
CA LEU A 160 7.49 8.56 4.29
C LEU A 160 7.96 9.79 3.50
N GLU A 161 7.09 10.78 3.26
CA GLU A 161 7.45 12.05 2.60
C GLU A 161 8.54 12.84 3.33
N ARG A 162 8.70 12.61 4.65
CA ARG A 162 9.70 13.29 5.49
C ARG A 162 11.01 12.50 5.62
N VAL A 163 11.08 11.32 4.98
CA VAL A 163 12.24 10.41 5.07
C VAL A 163 13.03 10.44 3.78
N LYS A 164 14.36 10.48 3.89
CA LYS A 164 15.25 10.33 2.74
C LYS A 164 15.29 8.86 2.31
N VAL A 165 14.75 8.57 1.13
CA VAL A 165 14.81 7.24 0.51
C VAL A 165 15.95 7.17 -0.49
N THR A 166 16.76 6.11 -0.42
CA THR A 166 17.84 5.85 -1.38
C THR A 166 17.69 4.47 -1.99
N ASP A 167 18.13 4.32 -3.25
CA ASP A 167 18.29 3.01 -3.88
C ASP A 167 19.53 2.27 -3.34
N ALA A 168 19.73 1.03 -3.78
CA ALA A 168 20.87 0.20 -3.38
C ALA A 168 22.24 0.78 -3.79
N SER A 169 22.27 1.73 -4.73
CA SER A 169 23.49 2.42 -5.17
C SER A 169 23.71 3.76 -4.45
N GLY A 170 22.80 4.14 -3.53
CA GLY A 170 22.87 5.38 -2.76
C GLY A 170 22.25 6.60 -3.46
N ASN A 171 21.59 6.43 -4.62
CA ASN A 171 20.90 7.52 -5.29
C ASN A 171 19.59 7.82 -4.58
N THR A 172 19.26 9.10 -4.40
CA THR A 172 17.96 9.51 -3.85
C THR A 172 16.84 9.08 -4.77
N VAL A 173 15.82 8.41 -4.21
CA VAL A 173 14.59 8.06 -4.92
C VAL A 173 13.56 9.16 -4.65
N ASP A 174 13.11 9.81 -5.72
CA ASP A 174 12.05 10.82 -5.64
C ASP A 174 10.67 10.16 -5.68
N LEU A 175 10.02 10.08 -4.52
CA LEU A 175 8.68 9.51 -4.37
C LEU A 175 7.56 10.54 -4.56
N SER A 176 7.87 11.83 -4.75
CA SER A 176 6.86 12.89 -4.93
C SER A 176 6.00 12.70 -6.18
N LYS A 177 6.47 11.86 -7.13
CA LYS A 177 5.71 11.50 -8.33
C LYS A 177 4.66 10.42 -8.10
N LEU A 178 4.67 9.78 -6.93
CA LEU A 178 3.74 8.71 -6.55
C LEU A 178 2.60 9.22 -5.68
N THR A 179 2.77 10.36 -5.03
CA THR A 179 1.70 11.02 -4.28
C THR A 179 0.70 11.60 -5.26
N ALA A 180 -0.57 11.23 -5.15
CA ALA A 180 -1.64 11.97 -5.82
C ALA A 180 -1.54 13.42 -5.35
N LYS A 181 -1.31 14.36 -6.27
CA LYS A 181 -1.34 15.78 -5.90
C LYS A 181 -2.70 16.05 -5.24
N PRO A 182 -2.75 16.74 -4.09
CA PRO A 182 -4.02 17.23 -3.60
C PRO A 182 -4.61 18.06 -4.74
N THR A 183 -5.82 17.69 -5.17
CA THR A 183 -6.64 18.57 -5.99
C THR A 183 -6.75 19.87 -5.21
N GLU A 184 -6.03 20.90 -5.63
CA GLU A 184 -6.30 22.25 -5.18
C GLU A 184 -7.79 22.49 -5.47
N GLU A 185 -8.61 22.50 -4.43
CA GLU A 185 -9.96 23.04 -4.52
C GLU A 185 -9.78 24.45 -5.05
N THR A 186 -10.08 24.63 -6.33
CA THR A 186 -10.23 25.95 -6.93
C THR A 186 -11.42 26.57 -6.24
N THR A 187 -11.17 27.29 -5.15
CA THR A 187 -12.12 28.25 -4.60
C THR A 187 -12.29 29.33 -5.65
N ALA A 188 -13.31 29.17 -6.50
CA ALA A 188 -13.80 30.24 -7.33
C ALA A 188 -14.50 31.25 -6.42
N GLU A 189 -13.96 32.47 -6.42
CA GLU A 189 -14.46 33.69 -5.79
C GLU A 189 -15.89 34.05 -6.22
#